data_AF-A0AAV3XBV7-F1
#
_entry.id   AF-A0AAV3XBV7-F1
#
_cell.length_a   1.000
_cell.length_b   1.000
_cell.length_c   1.000
_cell.angle_alpha   90.00
_cell.angle_beta   90.00
_cell.angle_gamma   90.00
#
_symmetry.space_group_name_H-M   'P 1'
#
loop_
_entity.id
_entity.type
_entity.pdbx_description
1 polymer ?
#
loop_
_entity_poly.entity_id
_entity_poly.type
_entity_poly.pdbx_seq_one_letter_code
_entity_poly.pdbx_strand_id
1 'polypeptide(L)'
;MMPRESVTPQTVDLTNCDKEPIHIPGSIQPHGILFVLNEPQLEILQVSSNTFDLLGVHPQDLLQQPLRNLVDSTTIDSIQRCISVEF
;
A
#
# COMPACT_ATOMS: atom_id res chain seq x y z
N MET A 1 9.06 -45.53 32.21
CA MET A 1 8.19 -45.75 31.03
C MET A 1 6.95 -44.91 31.23
N MET A 2 6.88 -43.72 30.62
CA MET A 2 5.69 -42.86 30.67
C MET A 2 4.94 -43.00 29.33
N PRO A 3 3.60 -42.99 29.30
CA PRO A 3 2.85 -43.07 28.05
C PRO A 3 3.06 -41.79 27.24
N ARG A 4 3.36 -41.94 25.94
CA ARG A 4 3.41 -40.82 25.00
C ARG A 4 1.98 -40.40 24.72
N GLU A 5 1.61 -39.21 25.17
CA GLU A 5 0.32 -38.61 24.85
C GLU A 5 0.29 -38.26 23.37
N SER A 6 -0.54 -38.98 22.62
CA SER A 6 -0.76 -38.79 21.20
C SER A 6 -1.46 -37.45 20.99
N VAL A 7 -0.75 -36.44 20.48
CA VAL A 7 -1.37 -35.20 20.02
C VAL A 7 -2.21 -35.56 18.80
N THR A 8 -3.52 -35.73 19.00
CA THR A 8 -4.49 -35.75 17.91
C THR A 8 -4.46 -34.37 17.25
N PRO A 9 -4.46 -34.29 15.90
CA PRO A 9 -4.50 -33.01 15.23
C PRO A 9 -5.83 -32.37 15.59
N GLN A 10 -5.78 -31.32 16.42
CA GLN A 10 -6.94 -30.47 16.61
C GLN A 10 -7.32 -29.98 15.22
N THR A 11 -8.53 -30.34 14.80
CA THR A 11 -9.14 -29.85 13.56
C THR A 11 -9.05 -28.34 13.58
N VAL A 12 -8.20 -27.79 12.72
CA VAL A 12 -8.01 -26.35 12.59
C VAL A 12 -9.37 -25.76 12.23
N ASP A 13 -9.97 -25.06 13.19
CA ASP A 13 -11.26 -24.43 13.02
C ASP A 13 -11.09 -23.24 12.06
N LEU A 14 -11.50 -23.44 10.80
CA LEU A 14 -11.40 -22.48 9.71
C LEU A 14 -12.17 -21.17 9.99
N THR A 15 -12.98 -21.11 11.04
CA THR A 15 -13.76 -19.90 11.40
C THR A 15 -12.92 -18.73 11.96
N ASN A 16 -11.63 -18.96 12.25
CA ASN A 16 -10.68 -17.90 12.62
C ASN A 16 -9.85 -17.36 11.44
N CYS A 17 -9.83 -18.06 10.30
CA CYS A 17 -9.06 -17.62 9.11
C CYS A 17 -9.81 -16.57 8.25
N ASP A 18 -11.10 -16.34 8.51
CA ASP A 18 -11.93 -15.40 7.75
C ASP A 18 -12.06 -14.00 8.40
N LYS A 19 -11.47 -13.80 9.59
CA LYS A 19 -11.70 -12.60 10.42
C LYS A 19 -10.50 -11.70 10.59
N GLU A 20 -9.32 -12.12 10.11
CA GLU A 20 -8.17 -11.24 10.12
C GLU A 20 -8.38 -10.17 9.03
N PRO A 21 -8.34 -8.87 9.35
CA PRO A 21 -8.53 -7.81 8.35
C PRO A 21 -7.29 -7.69 7.45
N ILE A 22 -7.05 -8.71 6.62
CA ILE A 22 -6.06 -8.70 5.54
C ILE A 22 -6.36 -7.64 4.47
N HIS A 23 -7.55 -7.02 4.52
CA HIS A 23 -8.03 -6.04 3.56
C HIS A 23 -7.65 -4.59 3.91
N ILE A 24 -7.09 -4.33 5.09
CA ILE A 24 -6.56 -3.01 5.49
C ILE A 24 -5.20 -3.19 6.18
N PRO A 25 -4.18 -3.76 5.52
CA PRO A 25 -2.84 -3.67 6.06
C PRO A 25 -2.48 -2.19 6.10
N GLY A 26 -2.28 -1.64 7.31
CA GLY A 26 -1.85 -0.25 7.52
C GLY A 26 -0.41 0.02 7.05
N SER A 27 0.13 -0.86 6.21
CA SER A 27 1.51 -0.90 5.76
C SER A 27 1.59 -1.49 4.36
N ILE A 28 2.50 -0.98 3.55
CA ILE A 28 2.86 -1.55 2.25
C ILE A 28 4.13 -2.40 2.36
N GLN A 29 4.47 -3.15 1.31
CA GLN A 29 5.83 -3.71 1.22
C GLN A 29 6.86 -2.58 1.04
N PRO A 30 8.03 -2.64 1.69
CA PRO A 30 8.92 -1.49 1.84
C PRO A 30 9.75 -1.13 0.60
N HIS A 31 9.72 -1.96 -0.44
CA HIS A 31 10.57 -1.81 -1.63
C HIS A 31 10.03 -0.78 -2.63
N GLY A 32 8.83 -0.25 -2.42
CA GLY A 32 8.21 0.77 -3.27
C GLY A 32 7.47 1.81 -2.44
N ILE A 33 6.93 2.81 -3.11
CA ILE A 33 6.12 3.87 -2.50
C ILE A 33 4.72 3.77 -3.07
N LEU A 34 3.72 3.95 -2.21
CA LEU A 34 2.32 4.05 -2.62
C LEU A 34 1.86 5.50 -2.48
N PHE A 35 1.28 6.04 -3.55
CA PHE A 35 0.61 7.34 -3.55
C PHE A 35 -0.88 7.15 -3.80
N VAL A 36 -1.70 7.91 -3.07
CA VAL A 36 -3.13 8.08 -3.36
C VAL A 36 -3.32 9.49 -3.89
N LEU A 37 -3.92 9.60 -5.07
CA LEU A 37 -3.99 10.85 -5.82
C LEU A 37 -5.44 11.28 -6.01
N ASN A 38 -5.71 12.58 -5.86
CA ASN A 38 -6.98 13.18 -6.22
C ASN A 38 -6.98 13.61 -7.70
N GLU A 39 -7.98 13.18 -8.44
CA GLU A 39 -8.16 13.55 -9.83
C GLU A 39 -8.95 14.87 -10.00
N PRO A 40 -8.76 15.59 -11.12
CA PRO A 40 -7.79 15.35 -12.19
C PRO A 40 -6.40 15.99 -11.94
N GLN A 41 -6.24 16.77 -10.86
CA GLN A 41 -5.00 17.53 -10.60
C GLN A 41 -3.82 16.67 -10.13
N LEU A 42 -4.06 15.40 -9.79
CA LEU A 42 -3.09 14.45 -9.22
C LEU A 42 -2.44 14.98 -7.94
N GLU A 43 -3.25 15.54 -7.05
CA GLU A 43 -2.84 15.98 -5.72
C GLU A 43 -2.64 14.78 -4.80
N ILE A 44 -1.55 14.76 -4.04
CA ILE A 44 -1.22 13.65 -3.13
C ILE A 44 -2.07 13.74 -1.87
N LEU A 45 -3.04 12.83 -1.74
CA LEU A 45 -3.91 12.70 -0.57
C LEU A 45 -3.29 11.83 0.53
N GLN A 46 -2.61 10.77 0.13
CA GLN A 46 -1.88 9.88 1.03
C GLN A 46 -0.59 9.42 0.38
N VAL A 47 0.40 9.14 1.21
CA VAL A 47 1.66 8.55 0.79
C VAL A 47 2.17 7.59 1.86
N SER A 48 2.86 6.53 1.46
CA SER A 48 3.51 5.61 2.39
C SER A 48 4.61 6.31 3.21
N SER A 49 4.89 5.80 4.42
CA SER A 49 5.83 6.43 5.36
C SER A 49 7.30 6.34 4.95
N ASN A 50 7.65 5.45 4.01
CA ASN A 50 9.01 5.17 3.56
C ASN A 50 9.51 6.10 2.43
N THR A 51 8.83 7.23 2.18
CA THR A 51 9.25 8.17 1.13
C THR A 51 10.62 8.77 1.42
N PHE A 52 10.97 8.98 2.70
CA PHE A 52 12.28 9.51 3.05
C PHE A 52 13.39 8.55 2.65
N ASP A 53 13.20 7.25 2.87
CA ASP A 53 14.21 6.23 2.59
C ASP A 53 14.47 6.06 1.08
N LEU A 54 13.45 6.26 0.25
CA LEU A 54 13.50 6.01 -1.20
C LEU A 54 13.62 7.28 -2.05
N LEU A 55 13.09 8.43 -1.59
CA LEU A 55 13.10 9.72 -2.33
C LEU A 55 13.85 10.83 -1.59
N GLY A 56 14.20 10.67 -0.31
CA GLY A 56 14.83 11.71 0.50
C GLY A 56 13.87 12.84 0.93
N VAL A 57 12.56 12.64 0.79
CA VAL A 57 11.53 13.65 1.14
C VAL A 57 10.59 13.07 2.19
N HIS A 58 10.30 13.85 3.24
CA HIS A 58 9.37 13.40 4.27
C HIS A 58 7.93 13.33 3.75
N PRO A 59 7.13 12.35 4.20
CA PRO A 59 5.72 12.22 3.78
C PRO A 59 4.92 13.51 3.94
N GLN A 60 5.17 14.25 5.02
CA GLN A 60 4.46 15.49 5.37
C GLN A 60 4.66 16.61 4.34
N ASP A 61 5.83 16.65 3.70
CA ASP A 61 6.16 17.65 2.68
C ASP A 61 5.51 17.33 1.32
N LEU A 62 5.03 16.08 1.15
CA LEU A 62 4.40 15.60 -0.09
C LEU A 62 2.88 15.72 -0.06
N LEU A 63 2.27 15.67 1.13
CA LEU A 63 0.82 15.74 1.27
C LEU A 63 0.29 17.08 0.75
N GLN A 64 -0.85 17.01 0.05
CA GLN A 64 -1.53 18.16 -0.57
C GLN A 64 -0.68 18.89 -1.62
N GLN A 65 0.42 18.28 -2.07
CA GLN A 65 1.21 18.76 -3.20
C GLN A 65 0.81 18.02 -4.48
N PRO A 66 0.92 18.66 -5.65
CA PRO A 66 0.69 17.99 -6.92
C PRO A 66 1.86 17.04 -7.23
N LEU A 67 1.57 15.85 -7.75
CA LEU A 67 2.57 14.83 -8.10
C LEU A 67 3.66 15.35 -9.06
N ARG A 68 3.32 16.33 -9.90
CA ARG A 68 4.23 16.99 -10.85
C ARG A 68 5.47 17.63 -10.20
N ASN A 69 5.46 17.85 -8.89
CA ASN A 69 6.62 18.36 -8.16
C ASN A 69 7.69 17.27 -7.94
N LEU A 70 7.33 16.00 -8.09
CA LEU A 70 8.22 14.84 -7.88
C LEU A 70 8.64 14.15 -9.19
N VAL A 71 7.78 14.18 -10.20
CA VAL A 71 7.99 13.46 -11.46
C VAL A 71 7.91 14.41 -12.66
N ASP A 72 8.52 14.01 -13.75
CA ASP A 72 8.52 14.77 -15.00
C ASP A 72 7.13 14.79 -15.67
N SER A 73 6.95 15.70 -16.62
CA SER A 73 5.69 15.86 -17.35
C SER A 73 5.32 14.64 -18.19
N THR A 74 6.29 13.88 -18.72
CA THR A 74 6.01 12.67 -19.50
C THR A 74 5.40 11.57 -18.62
N THR A 75 5.85 11.45 -17.37
CA THR A 75 5.24 10.58 -16.36
C THR A 75 3.80 11.01 -16.05
N ILE A 76 3.55 12.31 -15.83
CA ILE A 76 2.20 12.84 -15.58
C ILE A 76 1.26 12.55 -16.76
N ASP A 77 1.69 12.84 -17.98
CA ASP A 77 0.90 12.58 -19.19
C ASP A 77 0.57 11.09 -19.34
N SER A 78 1.48 10.21 -18.94
CA SER A 78 1.30 8.77 -18.99
C SER A 78 0.25 8.29 -17.99
N ILE A 79 0.31 8.79 -16.75
CA ILE A 79 -0.68 8.50 -15.71
C ILE A 79 -2.06 8.99 -16.15
N GLN A 80 -2.17 10.25 -16.62
CA GLN A 80 -3.45 10.81 -17.07
C GLN A 80 -4.04 10.03 -18.25
N ARG A 81 -3.21 9.56 -19.18
CA ARG A 81 -3.65 8.70 -20.28
C ARG A 81 -4.19 7.36 -19.77
N CYS A 82 -3.55 6.73 -18.79
CA CYS A 82 -3.99 5.48 -18.20
C CYS A 82 -5.34 5.63 -17.47
N ILE A 83 -5.57 6.74 -16.78
CA ILE A 83 -6.82 6.95 -16.05
C ILE A 83 -7.97 7.32 -17.00
N SER A 84 -7.68 8.01 -18.11
CA SER A 84 -8.68 8.37 -19.11
C SER A 84 -9.21 7.17 -19.92
N VAL A 85 -8.63 5.98 -19.75
CA VAL A 85 -9.15 4.76 -20.38
C VAL A 85 -10.29 4.24 -19.52
N GLU A 86 -11.54 4.44 -19.95
CA GLU A 86 -12.71 3.80 -19.34
C GLU A 86 -12.57 2.27 -19.46
N PHE A 87 -12.67 1.57 -18.33
CA PHE A 87 -12.76 0.10 -18.25
C PHE A 87 -14.18 -0.37 -18.51
#